data_AF-A0A447U3M1-F1
#
_entry.id   AF-A0A447U3M1-F1
#
_cell.length_a   1.000
_cell.length_b   1.000
_cell.length_c   1.000
_cell.angle_alpha   90.00
_cell.angle_beta   90.00
_cell.angle_gamma   90.00
#
_symmetry.space_group_name_H-M   'P 1'
#
loop_
_entity.id
_entity.type
_entity.pdbx_description
1 polymer ?
#
loop_
_entity_poly.entity_id
_entity_poly.type
_entity_poly.pdbx_seq_one_letter_code
_entity_poly.pdbx_strand_id
1 'polypeptide(L)'
;MKIVGAEVFVTCPGRNFVTLKITTEDGITGLGDATLNGRELPVASYLTDHLCPQLIGRDARRIEDIWQFFYKGAYWRRGPVTMSAISAVDMALWDIKAKSRQYAVVSVTRRRFA
;
A
#
# COMPACT_ATOMS: atom_id res chain seq x y z
N MET A 1 -9.88 2.43 -13.02
CA MET A 1 -9.23 2.13 -11.72
C MET A 1 -8.08 3.07 -11.35
N LYS A 2 -8.30 4.39 -11.43
CA LYS A 2 -7.47 5.41 -10.77
C LYS A 2 -7.64 5.37 -9.26
N ILE A 3 -6.58 5.71 -8.52
CA ILE A 3 -6.61 5.89 -7.07
C ILE A 3 -7.18 7.28 -6.76
N VAL A 4 -8.24 7.32 -5.95
CA VAL A 4 -8.92 8.55 -5.54
C VAL A 4 -8.77 8.86 -4.05
N GLY A 5 -8.38 7.87 -3.25
CA GLY A 5 -8.11 8.05 -1.83
C GLY A 5 -7.00 7.13 -1.33
N ALA A 6 -6.20 7.63 -0.40
CA ALA A 6 -5.18 6.88 0.32
C ALA A 6 -5.13 7.42 1.76
N GLU A 7 -5.59 6.61 2.71
CA GLU A 7 -5.83 7.02 4.10
C GLU A 7 -5.05 6.10 5.05
N VAL A 8 -4.42 6.69 6.07
CA VAL A 8 -3.66 5.96 7.09
C VAL A 8 -4.45 5.96 8.39
N PHE A 9 -4.65 4.76 8.94
CA PHE A 9 -5.33 4.54 10.21
C PHE A 9 -4.33 4.03 11.24
N VAL A 10 -4.32 4.65 12.41
CA VAL A 10 -3.55 4.18 13.57
C VAL A 10 -4.55 3.80 14.65
N THR A 11 -4.47 2.57 15.15
CA THR A 11 -5.38 2.06 16.18
C THR A 11 -4.64 1.22 17.21
N CYS A 12 -5.21 1.08 18.41
CA CYS A 12 -4.63 0.31 19.51
C CYS A 12 -5.66 -0.52 20.29
N PRO A 13 -6.24 -1.59 19.70
CA PRO A 13 -7.05 -2.57 20.41
C PRO A 13 -6.15 -3.56 21.18
N GLY A 14 -5.35 -3.05 22.12
CA GLY A 14 -4.40 -3.83 22.95
C GLY A 14 -2.95 -3.78 22.48
N ARG A 15 -2.70 -3.58 21.18
CA ARG A 15 -1.38 -3.21 20.63
C ARG A 15 -1.55 -2.28 19.44
N ASN A 16 -0.51 -1.51 19.12
CA ASN A 16 -0.54 -0.57 18.00
C ASN A 16 -0.57 -1.32 16.66
N PHE A 17 -1.41 -0.82 15.76
CA PHE A 17 -1.47 -1.17 14.35
C PHE A 17 -1.51 0.10 13.49
N VAL A 18 -0.83 0.05 12.35
CA VAL A 18 -0.90 1.08 11.31
C VAL A 18 -1.41 0.42 10.04
N THR A 19 -2.51 0.91 9.49
CA THR A 19 -3.15 0.33 8.30
C THR A 19 -3.32 1.39 7.23
N LEU A 20 -2.88 1.09 6.01
CA LEU A 20 -3.16 1.89 4.83
C LEU A 20 -4.41 1.36 4.13
N LYS A 21 -5.32 2.27 3.77
CA LYS A 21 -6.47 2.01 2.91
C LYS A 21 -6.33 2.78 1.61
N ILE A 22 -6.38 2.09 0.49
CA ILE A 22 -6.43 2.72 -0.85
C ILE A 22 -7.84 2.53 -1.41
N THR A 23 -8.41 3.60 -1.98
CA THR A 23 -9.73 3.61 -2.61
C THR A 23 -9.60 4.00 -4.08
N THR A 24 -10.22 3.25 -4.97
CA THR A 24 -10.23 3.52 -6.41
C THR A 24 -11.50 4.26 -6.84
N GLU A 25 -11.48 4.89 -8.02
CA GLU A 25 -12.65 5.57 -8.61
C GLU A 25 -13.85 4.62 -8.82
N ASP A 26 -13.56 3.33 -8.96
CA ASP A 26 -14.55 2.26 -9.14
C ASP A 26 -15.15 1.79 -7.78
N GLY A 27 -14.79 2.44 -6.66
CA GLY A 27 -15.25 2.11 -5.31
C GLY A 27 -14.54 0.91 -4.66
N ILE A 28 -13.57 0.30 -5.33
CA ILE A 28 -12.83 -0.85 -4.80
C ILE A 28 -11.81 -0.35 -3.77
N THR A 29 -11.77 -1.02 -2.62
CA THR A 29 -10.84 -0.70 -1.53
C THR A 29 -9.82 -1.81 -1.32
N GLY A 30 -8.58 -1.42 -1.05
CA GLY A 30 -7.47 -2.29 -0.68
C GLY A 30 -6.92 -1.93 0.68
N LEU A 31 -6.54 -2.94 1.46
CA LEU A 31 -5.91 -2.76 2.77
C LEU A 31 -4.48 -3.30 2.77
N GLY A 32 -3.58 -2.57 3.45
CA GLY A 32 -2.20 -2.99 3.66
C GLY A 32 -1.71 -2.65 5.06
N ASP A 33 -1.01 -3.58 5.70
CA ASP A 33 -0.41 -3.37 7.02
C ASP A 33 0.92 -2.61 6.89
N ALA A 34 1.10 -1.61 7.75
CA ALA A 34 2.28 -0.76 7.84
C ALA A 34 2.91 -0.79 9.24
N THR A 35 2.49 -1.72 10.10
CA THR A 35 2.91 -1.76 11.50
C THR A 35 4.41 -2.06 11.63
N LEU A 36 5.15 -1.12 12.23
CA LEU A 36 6.54 -1.30 12.62
C LEU A 36 6.64 -1.18 14.14
N ASN A 37 6.71 -2.33 14.82
CA ASN A 37 6.57 -2.42 16.27
C ASN A 37 7.59 -1.51 17.01
N GLY A 38 7.08 -0.59 17.84
CA GLY A 38 7.87 0.39 18.59
C GLY A 38 8.36 1.61 17.78
N ARG A 39 8.06 1.69 16.48
CA ARG A 39 8.37 2.81 15.56
C ARG A 39 7.22 3.02 14.57
N GLU A 40 5.98 2.97 15.06
CA GLU A 40 4.76 3.00 14.25
C GLU A 40 4.52 4.39 13.61
N LEU A 41 4.66 5.46 14.41
CA LEU A 41 4.39 6.82 13.96
C LEU A 41 5.32 7.31 12.84
N PRO A 42 6.63 6.97 12.83
CA PRO A 42 7.48 7.22 11.66
C PRO A 42 6.93 6.64 10.36
N VAL A 43 6.36 5.42 10.39
CA VAL A 43 5.77 4.82 9.18
C VAL A 43 4.46 5.51 8.80
N ALA A 44 3.63 5.84 9.80
CA ALA A 44 2.38 6.56 9.57
C ALA A 44 2.63 7.94 8.92
N SER A 45 3.64 8.68 9.39
CA SER A 45 4.07 9.96 8.80
C SER A 45 4.64 9.75 7.39
N TYR A 46 5.53 8.78 7.20
CA TYR A 46 6.10 8.51 5.87
C TYR A 46 5.01 8.17 4.82
N LEU A 47 3.98 7.42 5.22
CA LEU A 47 2.82 7.17 4.38
C LEU A 47 1.99 8.44 4.12
N THR A 48 1.57 9.14 5.18
CA THR A 48 0.63 10.26 5.09
C THR A 48 1.24 11.47 4.39
N ASP A 49 2.48 11.82 4.75
CA ASP A 49 3.11 13.08 4.36
C ASP A 49 3.86 12.97 3.02
N HIS A 50 4.24 11.75 2.59
CA HIS A 50 5.07 11.56 1.41
C HIS A 50 4.48 10.64 0.36
N LEU A 51 4.01 9.44 0.73
CA LEU A 51 3.58 8.43 -0.25
C LEU A 51 2.14 8.63 -0.73
N CYS A 52 1.20 8.87 0.19
CA CYS A 52 -0.23 8.98 -0.12
C CYS A 52 -0.53 10.10 -1.13
N PRO A 53 0.03 11.33 -1.01
CA PRO A 53 -0.19 12.39 -2.00
C PRO A 53 0.27 12.00 -3.40
N GLN A 54 1.36 11.21 -3.49
CA GLN A 54 1.92 10.76 -4.77
C GLN A 54 1.15 9.57 -5.38
N LEU A 55 0.29 8.90 -4.61
CA LEU A 55 -0.56 7.81 -5.08
C LEU A 55 -1.81 8.32 -5.81
N ILE A 56 -2.33 9.49 -5.43
CA ILE A 56 -3.56 10.03 -5.99
C ILE A 56 -3.41 10.24 -7.51
N GLY A 57 -4.41 9.79 -8.26
CA GLY A 57 -4.44 9.88 -9.73
C GLY A 57 -3.67 8.77 -10.46
N ARG A 58 -2.87 7.95 -9.77
CA ARG A 58 -2.19 6.80 -10.39
C ARG A 58 -3.15 5.66 -10.69
N ASP A 59 -2.81 4.84 -11.67
CA ASP A 59 -3.54 3.60 -11.99
C ASP A 59 -3.14 2.48 -11.01
N ALA A 60 -4.08 2.03 -10.19
CA ALA A 60 -3.86 0.98 -9.18
C ALA A 60 -3.41 -0.37 -9.78
N ARG A 61 -3.58 -0.58 -11.09
CA ARG A 61 -3.14 -1.81 -11.79
C ARG A 61 -1.64 -1.88 -12.00
N ARG A 62 -0.94 -0.73 -11.96
CA ARG A 62 0.49 -0.62 -12.24
C ARG A 62 1.34 -0.89 -10.99
N ILE A 63 1.08 -2.03 -10.34
CA ILE A 63 1.70 -2.39 -9.04
C ILE A 63 3.23 -2.33 -9.09
N GLU A 64 3.84 -2.98 -10.10
CA GLU A 64 5.30 -3.01 -10.25
C GLU A 64 5.88 -1.61 -10.46
N ASP A 65 5.23 -0.78 -11.29
CA ASP A 65 5.68 0.59 -11.54
C ASP A 65 5.64 1.43 -10.27
N ILE A 66 4.55 1.33 -9.49
CA ILE A 66 4.40 2.04 -8.21
C ILE A 66 5.45 1.56 -7.21
N TRP A 67 5.70 0.25 -7.14
CA TRP A 67 6.71 -0.32 -6.27
C TRP A 67 8.12 0.19 -6.62
N GLN A 68 8.48 0.14 -7.91
CA GLN A 68 9.78 0.62 -8.39
C GLN A 68 9.91 2.14 -8.20
N PHE A 69 8.84 2.90 -8.43
CA PHE A 69 8.79 4.34 -8.24
C PHE A 69 9.11 4.71 -6.79
N PHE A 70 8.47 4.09 -5.80
CA PHE A 70 8.78 4.40 -4.39
C PHE A 70 10.13 3.83 -3.95
N TYR A 71 10.48 2.61 -4.35
CA TYR A 71 11.74 1.99 -3.92
C TYR A 71 12.97 2.71 -4.49
N LYS A 72 12.97 3.02 -5.79
CA LYS A 72 14.11 3.68 -6.44
C LYS A 72 14.03 5.20 -6.33
N GLY A 73 12.82 5.76 -6.37
CA GLY A 73 12.59 7.21 -6.34
C GLY A 73 12.79 7.84 -4.96
N ALA A 74 12.74 7.07 -3.87
CA ALA A 74 13.09 7.57 -2.54
C ALA A 74 14.54 8.06 -2.40
N TYR A 75 15.41 7.74 -3.37
CA TYR A 75 16.86 7.97 -3.38
C TYR A 75 17.59 7.21 -2.25
N TRP A 76 17.19 7.42 -1.00
CA TRP A 76 17.60 6.67 0.19
C TRP A 76 16.85 5.33 0.27
N ARG A 77 17.49 4.28 -0.23
CA ARG A 77 16.85 2.96 -0.40
C ARG A 77 16.87 2.14 0.88
N ARG A 78 15.92 1.21 0.98
CA ARG A 78 15.77 0.23 2.07
C ARG A 78 15.42 0.92 3.40
N GLY A 79 15.72 0.26 4.52
CA GLY A 79 15.38 0.74 5.85
C GLY A 79 13.99 0.28 6.31
N PRO A 80 13.79 0.04 7.61
CA PRO A 80 12.56 -0.53 8.13
C PRO A 80 11.34 0.38 7.89
N VAL A 81 11.50 1.69 8.10
CA VAL A 81 10.40 2.66 7.89
C VAL A 81 9.95 2.69 6.43
N THR A 82 10.90 2.89 5.51
CA THR A 82 10.64 2.94 4.07
C THR A 82 10.03 1.64 3.56
N MET A 83 10.58 0.49 3.95
CA MET A 83 10.10 -0.81 3.47
C MET A 83 8.74 -1.17 4.06
N SER A 84 8.44 -0.81 5.31
CA SER A 84 7.09 -0.99 5.90
C SER A 84 6.05 -0.17 5.13
N ALA A 85 6.36 1.09 4.80
CA ALA A 85 5.47 1.93 4.02
C ALA A 85 5.24 1.42 2.59
N ILE A 86 6.33 1.04 1.88
CA ILE A 86 6.22 0.48 0.52
C ILE A 86 5.44 -0.84 0.53
N SER A 87 5.66 -1.70 1.52
CA SER A 87 4.94 -2.98 1.66
C SER A 87 3.45 -2.76 1.88
N ALA A 88 3.05 -1.76 2.68
CA ALA A 88 1.65 -1.44 2.90
C ALA A 88 0.95 -1.02 1.58
N VAL A 89 1.63 -0.22 0.75
CA VAL A 89 1.12 0.15 -0.57
C VAL A 89 0.97 -1.09 -1.47
N ASP A 90 2.01 -1.93 -1.56
CA ASP A 90 1.98 -3.13 -2.41
C ASP A 90 0.85 -4.08 -2.02
N MET A 91 0.69 -4.37 -0.72
CA MET A 91 -0.38 -5.22 -0.20
C MET A 91 -1.76 -4.68 -0.54
N ALA A 92 -2.00 -3.37 -0.34
CA ALA A 92 -3.28 -2.74 -0.65
C ALA A 92 -3.60 -2.81 -2.16
N LEU A 93 -2.60 -2.63 -3.02
CA LEU A 93 -2.78 -2.73 -4.47
C LEU A 93 -3.05 -4.17 -4.93
N TRP A 94 -2.41 -5.17 -4.32
CA TRP A 94 -2.70 -6.57 -4.59
C TRP A 94 -4.11 -6.98 -4.14
N ASP A 95 -4.56 -6.49 -2.99
CA ASP A 95 -5.92 -6.68 -2.50
C ASP A 95 -6.95 -6.10 -3.49
N ILE A 96 -6.74 -4.85 -3.97
CA ILE A 96 -7.56 -4.24 -5.03
C ILE A 96 -7.56 -5.11 -6.29
N LYS A 97 -6.40 -5.59 -6.73
CA LYS A 97 -6.27 -6.40 -7.94
C LYS A 97 -7.01 -7.73 -7.84
N ALA A 98 -7.03 -8.33 -6.65
CA ALA A 98 -7.76 -9.56 -6.37
C ALA A 98 -9.28 -9.32 -6.35
N LYS A 99 -9.73 -8.30 -5.62
CA LYS A 99 -11.13 -7.88 -5.55
C LYS A 99 -11.70 -7.49 -6.92
N SER A 100 -10.93 -6.75 -7.72
CA SER A 100 -11.31 -6.36 -9.09
C SER A 100 -11.55 -7.55 -10.01
N ARG A 101 -10.94 -8.71 -9.74
CA ARG A 101 -11.13 -9.94 -10.51
C ARG A 101 -12.03 -10.96 -9.81
N GLN A 102 -12.65 -10.62 -8.68
CA GLN A 102 -13.44 -11.54 -7.85
C GLN A 102 -12.67 -12.82 -7.48
N TYR A 103 -11.38 -12.68 -7.24
CA TYR A 103 -10.47 -13.78 -6.93
C TYR A 103 -9.85 -13.60 -5.55
N ALA A 104 -9.44 -14.72 -4.93
CA ALA A 104 -8.55 -14.66 -3.78
C ALA A 104 -7.16 -14.18 -4.23
N VAL A 105 -6.45 -13.41 -3.40
CA VAL A 105 -5.11 -12.88 -3.74
C VAL A 105 -4.15 -13.99 -4.21
N VAL A 106 -4.20 -15.16 -3.56
CA VAL A 106 -3.38 -16.33 -3.90
C VAL A 106 -3.59 -16.86 -5.32
N SER A 107 -4.79 -16.70 -5.92
CA SER A 107 -5.02 -17.16 -7.30
C SER A 107 -4.53 -16.14 -8.34
N VAL A 108 -4.35 -14.87 -7.96
CA VAL A 108 -3.79 -13.84 -8.85
C VAL A 108 -2.28 -14.04 -9.05
N THR A 109 -1.54 -14.46 -8.02
CA THR A 109 -0.09 -14.61 -8.08
C THR A 109 0.35 -15.82 -8.90
N ARG A 110 -0.42 -16.93 -8.89
CA ARG A 110 -0.12 -18.14 -9.67
C ARG A 110 -0.17 -17.93 -11.19
N ARG A 111 -0.92 -16.94 -11.69
CA ARG A 111 -1.01 -16.62 -13.14
C ARG A 111 0.04 -15.62 -13.64
N ARG A 112 0.95 -15.11 -12.79
CA ARG A 112 2.05 -14.22 -13.21
C ARG A 112 3.33 -14.98 -13.58
N PHE A 113 3.40 -16.27 -13.28
CA PHE A 113 4.57 -17.13 -13.49
C PHE A 113 4.29 -18.34 -14.40
N ALA A 114 3.14 -18.36 -15.06
CA ALA A 114 2.81 -19.27 -16.16
C ALA A 114 2.66 -18.43 -17.43
#